data_AF-A0A972IHJ4-F1
#
_entry.id   AF-A0A972IHJ4-F1
#
_cell.length_a   1.000
_cell.length_b   1.000
_cell.length_c   1.000
_cell.angle_alpha   90.00
_cell.angle_beta   90.00
_cell.angle_gamma   90.00
#
_symmetry.space_group_name_H-M   'P 1'
#
loop_
_entity.id
_entity.type
_entity.pdbx_description
1 polymer ?
#
loop_
_entity_poly.entity_id
_entity_poly.type
_entity_poly.pdbx_seq_one_letter_code
_entity_poly.pdbx_strand_id
1 'polypeptide(L)'
;MSDQHEAADFFRWLDASHRERTCQIVAEKYPGLSRQDVEDVWSETRKDLLKKWPSENGFDMRQPLEGLLRTIALRRACDMLRRLTAQDNLVKRIGEQAETNLASERAADGWWGRLDPAEKRELQALTAEAFRLLSAEEWLVLSVYCEQYPELRRSPRLLAHLNAQFPEVRGWAWTPADVRTVLNRARTIVQAYLREKGYDRDCQE
;
A
#
# COMPACT_ATOMS: atom_id res chain seq x y z
N MET A 1 -7.15 25.68 -23.58
CA MET A 1 -6.34 24.58 -24.14
C MET A 1 -4.83 24.84 -24.07
N SER A 2 -4.37 26.07 -23.73
CA SER A 2 -2.93 26.42 -23.56
C SER A 2 -2.31 25.78 -22.30
N ASP A 3 -2.97 25.93 -21.15
CA ASP A 3 -2.39 25.61 -19.83
C ASP A 3 -2.09 24.12 -19.62
N GLN A 4 -2.87 23.23 -20.26
CA GLN A 4 -2.65 21.78 -20.18
C GLN A 4 -1.42 21.34 -20.99
N HIS A 5 -1.16 21.99 -22.12
CA HIS A 5 0.03 21.73 -22.94
C HIS A 5 1.28 22.28 -22.22
N GLU A 6 1.17 23.47 -21.61
CA GLU A 6 2.23 24.06 -20.81
C GLU A 6 2.59 23.20 -19.58
N ALA A 7 1.60 22.63 -18.89
CA ALA A 7 1.85 21.69 -17.80
C ALA A 7 2.56 20.42 -18.30
N ALA A 8 2.09 19.83 -19.40
CA ALA A 8 2.69 18.62 -19.96
C ALA A 8 4.15 18.83 -20.39
N ASP A 9 4.45 19.95 -21.04
CA ASP A 9 5.80 20.30 -21.47
C ASP A 9 6.72 20.58 -20.28
N PHE A 10 6.22 21.24 -19.24
CA PHE A 10 6.94 21.40 -17.98
C PHE A 10 7.29 20.06 -17.34
N PHE A 11 6.34 19.14 -17.20
CA PHE A 11 6.62 17.83 -16.58
C PHE A 11 7.55 16.96 -17.44
N ARG A 12 7.53 17.10 -18.77
CA ARG A 12 8.52 16.46 -19.65
C ARG A 12 9.93 16.99 -19.40
N TRP A 13 10.08 18.31 -19.32
CA TRP A 13 11.37 18.94 -18.99
C TRP A 13 11.84 18.55 -17.57
N LEU A 14 10.92 18.50 -16.61
CA LEU A 14 11.18 18.12 -15.22
C LEU A 14 11.71 16.69 -15.11
N ASP A 15 11.08 15.74 -15.82
CA ASP A 15 11.52 14.35 -15.88
C ASP A 15 12.92 14.24 -16.47
N ALA A 16 13.19 14.92 -17.59
CA ALA A 16 14.48 14.87 -18.25
C ALA A 16 15.62 15.49 -17.41
N SER A 17 15.32 16.53 -16.63
CA SER A 17 16.35 17.32 -15.95
C SER A 17 16.59 16.90 -14.50
N HIS A 18 15.57 16.35 -13.82
CA HIS A 18 15.63 16.16 -12.36
C HIS A 18 15.32 14.75 -11.88
N ARG A 19 14.69 13.88 -12.68
CA ARG A 19 14.26 12.55 -12.22
C ARG A 19 15.42 11.72 -11.70
N GLU A 20 16.45 11.52 -12.51
CA GLU A 20 17.56 10.63 -12.18
C GLU A 20 18.27 11.06 -10.90
N ARG A 21 18.65 12.34 -10.83
CA ARG A 21 19.31 12.91 -9.66
C ARG A 21 18.45 12.82 -8.39
N THR A 22 17.15 13.12 -8.50
CA THR A 22 16.24 13.05 -7.35
C THR A 22 16.06 11.60 -6.87
N CYS A 23 15.88 10.65 -7.80
CA CYS A 23 15.75 9.22 -7.48
C CYS A 23 17.03 8.68 -6.82
N GLN A 24 18.21 9.07 -7.32
CA GLN A 24 19.49 8.69 -6.73
C GLN A 24 19.60 9.18 -5.27
N ILE A 25 19.28 10.45 -5.00
CA ILE A 25 19.31 11.02 -3.65
C ILE A 25 18.35 10.28 -2.70
N VAL A 26 17.17 9.90 -3.19
CA VAL A 26 16.20 9.12 -2.40
C VAL A 26 16.77 7.73 -2.08
N ALA A 27 17.30 7.02 -3.08
CA ALA A 27 17.86 5.68 -2.91
C ALA A 27 19.07 5.69 -1.95
N GLU A 28 19.95 6.68 -2.05
CA GLU A 28 21.10 6.85 -1.14
C GLU A 28 20.66 7.11 0.31
N LYS A 29 19.61 7.93 0.52
CA LYS A 29 19.14 8.27 1.87
C LYS A 29 18.27 7.17 2.49
N TYR A 30 17.53 6.42 1.68
CA TYR A 30 16.60 5.39 2.12
C TYR A 30 16.93 4.04 1.46
N PRO A 31 18.02 3.37 1.87
CA PRO A 31 18.47 2.12 1.25
C PRO A 31 17.48 0.94 1.42
N GLY A 32 16.50 1.07 2.31
CA GLY A 32 15.43 0.09 2.49
C GLY A 32 14.29 0.19 1.46
N LEU A 33 14.32 1.17 0.56
CA LEU A 33 13.36 1.28 -0.55
C LEU A 33 13.86 0.49 -1.76
N SER A 34 12.98 -0.29 -2.39
CA SER A 34 13.27 -0.93 -3.66
C SER A 34 13.33 0.09 -4.80
N ARG A 35 13.87 -0.33 -5.94
CA ARG A 35 13.86 0.51 -7.15
C ARG A 35 12.45 0.98 -7.52
N GLN A 36 11.45 0.10 -7.40
CA GLN A 36 10.06 0.42 -7.69
C GLN A 36 9.52 1.49 -6.73
N ASP A 37 9.82 1.37 -5.44
CA ASP A 37 9.38 2.35 -4.43
C ASP A 37 9.98 3.74 -4.73
N VAL A 38 11.22 3.81 -5.20
CA VAL A 38 11.87 5.06 -5.60
C VAL A 38 11.18 5.68 -6.83
N GLU A 39 10.77 4.86 -7.79
CA GLU A 39 10.01 5.32 -8.96
C GLU A 39 8.61 5.81 -8.58
N ASP A 40 7.96 5.16 -7.61
CA ASP A 40 6.67 5.57 -7.06
C ASP A 40 6.80 6.89 -6.28
N VAL A 41 7.86 7.07 -5.50
CA VAL A 41 8.18 8.34 -4.82
C VAL A 41 8.32 9.49 -5.83
N TRP A 42 8.98 9.26 -6.97
CA TRP A 42 9.06 10.26 -8.03
C TRP A 42 7.69 10.58 -8.62
N SER A 43 6.88 9.55 -8.88
CA SER A 43 5.52 9.71 -9.40
C SER A 43 4.62 10.52 -8.45
N GLU A 44 4.68 10.25 -7.15
CA GLU A 44 3.94 11.03 -6.14
C GLU A 44 4.48 12.45 -5.99
N THR A 45 5.79 12.65 -6.10
CA THR A 45 6.43 13.98 -6.09
C THR A 45 5.89 14.85 -7.23
N ARG A 46 5.76 14.26 -8.43
CA ARG A 46 5.15 14.95 -9.58
C ARG A 46 3.69 15.30 -9.35
N LYS A 47 2.90 14.37 -8.80
CA LYS A 47 1.49 14.64 -8.47
C LYS A 47 1.34 15.80 -7.50
N ASP A 48 2.21 15.90 -6.50
CA ASP A 48 2.19 17.01 -5.55
C ASP A 48 2.59 18.35 -6.16
N LEU A 49 3.54 18.34 -7.11
CA LEU A 49 3.85 19.55 -7.88
C LEU A 49 2.70 19.96 -8.80
N LEU A 50 2.04 18.98 -9.44
CA LEU A 50 0.91 19.25 -10.32
C LEU A 50 -0.27 19.87 -9.56
N LYS A 51 -0.53 19.42 -8.32
CA LYS A 51 -1.55 20.04 -7.44
C LYS A 51 -1.27 21.52 -7.12
N LYS A 52 -0.02 21.96 -7.30
CA LYS A 52 0.41 23.35 -7.08
C LYS A 52 0.49 24.16 -8.38
N TRP A 53 0.06 23.59 -9.51
CA TRP A 53 0.13 24.19 -10.85
C TRP A 53 -1.26 24.53 -11.44
N PRO A 54 -1.47 25.73 -11.99
CA PRO A 54 -0.91 27.02 -11.60
C PRO A 54 -1.83 27.64 -10.54
N SER A 55 -1.37 27.72 -9.29
CA SER A 55 -2.15 28.37 -8.24
C SER A 55 -1.50 29.66 -7.76
N GLU A 56 -2.29 30.62 -7.28
CA GLU A 56 -1.79 31.88 -6.66
C GLU A 56 -0.81 31.62 -5.50
N ASN A 57 -0.90 30.45 -4.87
CA ASN A 57 0.00 29.97 -3.81
C ASN A 57 0.94 28.85 -4.28
N GLY A 58 1.18 28.76 -5.59
CA GLY A 58 2.02 27.77 -6.24
C GLY A 58 3.51 27.99 -5.96
N PHE A 59 4.35 27.22 -6.65
CA PHE A 59 5.81 27.40 -6.57
C PHE A 59 6.29 28.41 -7.63
N ASP A 60 7.29 29.23 -7.28
CA ASP A 60 7.88 30.18 -8.22
C ASP A 60 8.81 29.46 -9.21
N MET A 61 8.43 29.44 -10.48
CA MET A 61 9.21 28.85 -11.56
C MET A 61 10.54 29.55 -11.84
N ARG A 62 10.72 30.77 -11.32
CA ARG A 62 11.97 31.54 -11.46
C ARG A 62 13.03 31.12 -10.46
N GLN A 63 12.67 30.33 -9.45
CA GLN A 63 13.61 29.81 -8.47
C GLN A 63 14.06 28.39 -8.80
N PRO A 64 15.29 28.00 -8.39
CA PRO A 64 15.77 26.62 -8.56
C PRO A 64 14.83 25.61 -7.88
N LEU A 65 14.26 24.71 -8.67
CA LEU A 65 13.30 23.71 -8.19
C LEU A 65 13.96 22.56 -7.40
N GLU A 66 15.29 22.40 -7.48
CA GLU A 66 16.00 21.26 -6.91
C GLU A 66 15.76 21.10 -5.39
N GLY A 67 15.84 22.20 -4.63
CA GLY A 67 15.60 22.18 -3.18
C GLY A 67 14.16 21.79 -2.83
N LEU A 68 13.18 22.27 -3.62
CA LEU A 68 11.77 21.94 -3.45
C LEU A 68 11.50 20.47 -3.80
N LEU A 69 11.97 20.01 -4.96
CA LEU A 69 11.87 18.63 -5.43
C LEU A 69 12.44 17.66 -4.41
N ARG A 70 13.66 17.94 -3.93
CA ARG A 70 14.31 17.14 -2.88
C ARG A 70 13.46 17.10 -1.62
N THR A 71 12.93 18.24 -1.18
CA THR A 71 12.11 18.28 0.05
C THR A 71 10.84 17.44 -0.08
N ILE A 72 10.14 17.53 -1.21
CA ILE A 72 8.93 16.74 -1.46
C ILE A 72 9.27 15.25 -1.57
N ALA A 73 10.27 14.90 -2.39
CA ALA A 73 10.67 13.51 -2.61
C ALA A 73 11.13 12.82 -1.31
N LEU A 74 11.93 13.49 -0.48
CA LEU A 74 12.38 12.93 0.79
C LEU A 74 11.23 12.75 1.79
N ARG A 75 10.25 13.67 1.81
CA ARG A 75 9.04 13.51 2.62
C ARG A 75 8.24 12.29 2.16
N ARG A 76 8.01 12.16 0.86
CA ARG A 76 7.29 11.03 0.26
C ARG A 76 8.00 9.70 0.50
N ALA A 77 9.33 9.67 0.38
CA ALA A 77 10.12 8.49 0.70
C ALA A 77 10.01 8.08 2.18
N CYS A 78 10.03 9.06 3.10
CA CYS A 78 9.84 8.80 4.53
C CYS A 78 8.45 8.23 4.82
N ASP A 79 7.40 8.81 4.22
CA ASP A 79 6.03 8.32 4.37
C ASP A 79 5.86 6.92 3.78
N MET A 80 6.48 6.64 2.62
CA MET A 80 6.51 5.32 2.00
C MET A 80 7.16 4.28 2.91
N LEU A 81 8.35 4.58 3.43
CA LEU A 81 9.07 3.66 4.33
C LEU A 81 8.28 3.37 5.61
N ARG A 82 7.62 4.38 6.18
CA ARG A 82 6.71 4.19 7.33
C ARG A 82 5.54 3.30 6.99
N ARG A 83 4.93 3.48 5.81
CA ARG A 83 3.82 2.64 5.35
C ARG A 83 4.27 1.19 5.15
N LEU A 84 5.40 0.96 4.48
CA LEU A 84 5.97 -0.37 4.30
C LEU A 84 6.26 -1.06 5.65
N THR A 85 6.86 -0.34 6.59
CA THR A 85 7.11 -0.87 7.95
C THR A 85 5.81 -1.23 8.67
N ALA A 86 4.78 -0.38 8.56
CA ALA A 86 3.47 -0.66 9.16
C ALA A 86 2.80 -1.89 8.52
N GLN A 87 2.95 -2.06 7.20
CA GLN A 87 2.45 -3.22 6.46
C GLN A 87 3.14 -4.52 6.89
N ASP A 88 4.47 -4.52 6.96
CA ASP A 88 5.23 -5.70 7.37
C ASP A 88 4.88 -6.10 8.82
N ASN A 89 4.77 -5.11 9.73
CA ASN A 89 4.36 -5.35 11.12
C ASN A 89 2.92 -5.87 11.24
N LEU A 90 2.01 -5.39 10.38
CA LEU A 90 0.64 -5.88 10.30
C LEU A 90 0.63 -7.35 9.87
N VAL A 91 1.31 -7.69 8.78
CA VAL A 91 1.33 -9.06 8.26
C VAL A 91 1.96 -10.03 9.26
N LYS A 92 3.01 -9.60 9.95
CA LYS A 92 3.59 -10.37 11.05
C LYS A 92 2.58 -10.66 12.16
N ARG A 93 1.87 -9.63 12.65
CA ARG A 93 0.82 -9.78 13.68
C ARG A 93 -0.32 -10.68 13.21
N ILE A 94 -0.78 -10.54 11.97
CA ILE A 94 -1.79 -11.41 11.38
C ILE A 94 -1.30 -12.86 11.33
N GLY A 95 -0.04 -13.09 10.97
CA GLY A 95 0.59 -14.41 10.99
C GLY A 95 0.57 -15.04 12.38
N GLU A 96 0.99 -14.30 13.41
CA GLU A 96 0.98 -14.74 14.82
C GLU A 96 -0.45 -15.03 15.32
N GLN A 97 -1.42 -14.19 14.95
CA GLN A 97 -2.83 -14.38 15.30
C GLN A 97 -3.45 -15.56 14.56
N ALA A 98 -3.06 -15.80 13.30
CA ALA A 98 -3.46 -16.99 12.55
C ALA A 98 -2.94 -18.26 13.20
N GLU A 99 -1.68 -18.29 13.67
CA GLU A 99 -1.15 -19.42 14.44
C GLU A 99 -1.96 -19.68 15.71
N THR A 100 -2.28 -18.63 16.47
CA THR A 100 -3.07 -18.75 17.71
C THR A 100 -4.50 -19.22 17.43
N ASN A 101 -5.16 -18.66 16.42
CA ASN A 101 -6.55 -18.98 16.07
C ASN A 101 -6.69 -20.36 15.42
N LEU A 102 -5.66 -20.83 14.70
CA LEU A 102 -5.64 -22.14 14.05
C LEU A 102 -5.12 -23.25 14.99
N ALA A 103 -4.35 -22.93 16.02
CA ALA A 103 -3.92 -23.87 17.06
C ALA A 103 -5.08 -24.36 17.96
N SER A 104 -6.27 -23.76 17.85
CA SER A 104 -7.51 -24.23 18.48
C SER A 104 -7.98 -25.55 17.85
N GLU A 105 -7.38 -26.65 18.31
CA GLU A 105 -7.80 -28.07 18.35
C GLU A 105 -8.31 -28.79 17.07
N ARG A 106 -8.53 -28.12 15.93
CA ARG A 106 -8.97 -28.77 14.68
C ARG A 106 -8.15 -28.43 13.43
N ALA A 107 -7.12 -27.58 13.53
CA ALA A 107 -6.33 -27.16 12.37
C ALA A 107 -4.86 -27.58 12.38
N ALA A 108 -4.40 -28.38 13.36
CA ALA A 108 -3.07 -28.99 13.31
C ALA A 108 -2.88 -29.86 12.05
N ASP A 109 -3.96 -30.47 11.54
CA ASP A 109 -3.98 -31.24 10.28
C ASP A 109 -4.25 -30.39 9.03
N GLY A 110 -4.56 -29.11 9.20
CA GLY A 110 -4.84 -28.16 8.12
C GLY A 110 -3.57 -27.69 7.44
N TRP A 111 -3.70 -27.21 6.19
CA TRP A 111 -2.59 -26.76 5.34
C TRP A 111 -1.57 -25.84 6.06
N TRP A 112 -2.03 -24.86 6.84
CA TRP A 112 -1.14 -23.95 7.59
C TRP A 112 -0.31 -24.66 8.69
N GLY A 113 -0.85 -25.71 9.30
CA GLY A 113 -0.15 -26.52 10.31
C GLY A 113 0.93 -27.42 9.71
N ARG A 114 0.82 -27.74 8.41
CA ARG A 114 1.79 -28.56 7.66
C ARG A 114 2.99 -27.77 7.15
N LEU A 115 2.89 -26.44 7.07
CA LEU A 115 3.98 -25.59 6.64
C LEU A 115 5.07 -25.55 7.71
N ASP A 116 6.31 -25.75 7.29
CA ASP A 116 7.45 -25.61 8.18
C ASP A 116 7.71 -24.12 8.53
N PRO A 117 8.55 -23.81 9.54
CA PRO A 117 8.82 -22.42 9.93
C PRO A 117 9.44 -21.54 8.84
N ALA A 118 10.16 -22.10 7.87
CA ALA A 118 10.72 -21.35 6.75
C ALA A 118 9.63 -21.03 5.71
N GLU A 119 8.80 -22.01 5.35
CA GLU A 119 7.66 -21.84 4.46
C GLU A 119 6.65 -20.83 5.02
N LYS A 120 6.42 -20.84 6.33
CA LYS A 120 5.57 -19.84 7.00
C LYS A 120 6.13 -18.42 6.88
N ARG A 121 7.45 -18.24 7.04
CA ARG A 121 8.10 -16.93 6.87
C ARG A 121 8.06 -16.47 5.43
N GLU A 122 8.28 -17.37 4.49
CA GLU A 122 8.15 -17.09 3.05
C GLU A 122 6.72 -16.64 2.73
N LEU A 123 5.72 -17.40 3.17
CA LEU A 123 4.32 -17.04 2.94
C LEU A 123 3.93 -15.71 3.59
N GLN A 124 4.46 -15.39 4.78
CA GLN A 124 4.31 -14.07 5.40
C GLN A 124 4.94 -12.97 4.54
N ALA A 125 6.15 -13.17 4.02
CA ALA A 125 6.82 -12.21 3.14
C ALA A 125 6.03 -11.99 1.84
N LEU A 126 5.59 -13.07 1.19
CA LEU A 126 4.77 -13.02 -0.02
C LEU A 126 3.41 -12.36 0.23
N THR A 127 2.81 -12.58 1.39
CA THR A 127 1.57 -11.89 1.78
C THR A 127 1.82 -10.39 1.98
N ALA A 128 2.94 -9.99 2.59
CA ALA A 128 3.30 -8.58 2.70
C ALA A 128 3.51 -7.93 1.33
N GLU A 129 4.17 -8.62 0.41
CA GLU A 129 4.30 -8.17 -0.99
C GLU A 129 2.94 -8.03 -1.67
N ALA A 130 2.04 -9.00 -1.51
CA ALA A 130 0.70 -8.93 -2.06
C ALA A 130 -0.11 -7.75 -1.51
N PHE A 131 0.05 -7.42 -0.22
CA PHE A 131 -0.60 -6.25 0.40
C PHE A 131 -0.10 -4.92 -0.18
N ARG A 132 1.11 -4.86 -0.77
CA ARG A 132 1.63 -3.65 -1.45
C ARG A 132 0.92 -3.38 -2.78
N LEU A 133 0.32 -4.40 -3.40
CA LEU A 133 -0.44 -4.26 -4.65
C LEU A 133 -1.84 -3.66 -4.44
N LEU A 134 -2.31 -3.59 -3.19
CA LEU A 134 -3.63 -3.11 -2.86
C LEU A 134 -3.70 -1.59 -2.93
N SER A 135 -4.82 -1.08 -3.47
CA SER A 135 -5.16 0.33 -3.31
C SER A 135 -5.29 0.72 -1.83
N ALA A 136 -5.27 2.01 -1.51
CA ALA A 136 -5.40 2.47 -0.12
C ALA A 136 -6.69 1.98 0.56
N GLU A 137 -7.80 1.95 -0.18
CA GLU A 137 -9.10 1.47 0.29
C GLU A 137 -9.09 -0.04 0.56
N GLU A 138 -8.60 -0.83 -0.40
CA GLU A 138 -8.49 -2.28 -0.28
C GLU A 138 -7.57 -2.69 0.86
N TRP A 139 -6.45 -1.99 0.99
CA TRP A 139 -5.50 -2.19 2.08
C TRP A 139 -6.14 -1.92 3.44
N LEU A 140 -6.84 -0.80 3.60
CA LEU A 140 -7.50 -0.41 4.84
C LEU A 140 -8.59 -1.40 5.25
N VAL A 141 -9.45 -1.79 4.31
CA VAL A 141 -10.56 -2.71 4.59
C VAL A 141 -10.03 -4.10 4.95
N LEU A 142 -9.04 -4.61 4.21
CA LEU A 142 -8.48 -5.93 4.45
C LEU A 142 -7.65 -5.98 5.76
N SER A 143 -6.87 -4.93 6.06
CA SER A 143 -6.08 -4.86 7.29
C SER A 143 -6.96 -4.90 8.53
N VAL A 144 -7.98 -4.04 8.60
CA VAL A 144 -8.92 -4.00 9.72
C VAL A 144 -9.70 -5.31 9.83
N TYR A 145 -10.09 -5.91 8.70
CA TYR A 145 -10.75 -7.22 8.71
C TYR A 145 -9.85 -8.29 9.34
N CYS A 146 -8.58 -8.34 8.98
CA CYS A 146 -7.64 -9.34 9.47
C CYS A 146 -7.27 -9.14 10.94
N GLU A 147 -7.03 -7.91 11.39
CA GLU A 147 -6.69 -7.62 12.79
C GLU A 147 -7.85 -7.94 13.75
N GLN A 148 -9.08 -7.69 13.31
CA GLN A 148 -10.29 -7.83 14.12
C GLN A 148 -11.05 -9.13 13.81
N TYR A 149 -10.37 -10.12 13.24
CA TYR A 149 -10.94 -11.43 12.98
C TYR A 149 -10.89 -12.30 14.24
N PRO A 150 -11.98 -13.00 14.60
CA PRO A 150 -13.25 -13.19 13.85
C PRO A 150 -14.38 -12.18 14.12
N GLU A 151 -14.20 -11.23 15.04
CA GLU A 151 -15.23 -10.36 15.60
C GLU A 151 -15.96 -9.51 14.55
N LEU A 152 -15.22 -9.02 13.54
CA LEU A 152 -15.72 -8.17 12.46
C LEU A 152 -15.99 -8.91 11.14
N ARG A 153 -16.24 -10.23 11.19
CA ARG A 153 -16.45 -11.05 9.97
C ARG A 153 -17.57 -10.55 9.05
N ARG A 154 -18.59 -9.87 9.59
CA ARG A 154 -19.75 -9.38 8.83
C ARG A 154 -19.57 -7.93 8.39
N SER A 155 -19.82 -7.65 7.10
CA SER A 155 -19.63 -6.32 6.49
C SER A 155 -20.30 -5.15 7.22
N PRO A 156 -21.51 -5.26 7.79
CA PRO A 156 -22.08 -4.15 8.58
C PRO A 156 -21.26 -3.80 9.83
N ARG A 157 -20.70 -4.81 10.52
CA ARG A 157 -19.85 -4.59 11.70
C ARG A 157 -18.50 -3.99 11.30
N LEU A 158 -17.92 -4.50 10.21
CA LEU A 158 -16.67 -3.95 9.67
C LEU A 158 -16.84 -2.48 9.26
N LEU A 159 -17.91 -2.13 8.54
CA LEU A 159 -18.20 -0.74 8.18
C LEU A 159 -18.40 0.15 9.42
N ALA A 160 -19.14 -0.31 10.42
CA ALA A 160 -19.34 0.46 11.66
C ALA A 160 -18.02 0.74 12.38
N HIS A 161 -17.12 -0.26 12.43
CA HIS A 161 -15.79 -0.09 13.01
C HIS A 161 -14.92 0.86 12.18
N LEU A 162 -14.92 0.72 10.85
CA LEU A 162 -14.20 1.60 9.93
C LEU A 162 -14.64 3.06 10.11
N ASN A 163 -15.95 3.32 10.14
CA ASN A 163 -16.49 4.65 10.40
C ASN A 163 -16.12 5.17 11.80
N ALA A 164 -16.06 4.30 12.82
CA ALA A 164 -15.69 4.73 14.17
C ALA A 164 -14.23 5.19 14.25
N GLN A 165 -13.31 4.43 13.66
CA GLN A 165 -11.86 4.58 13.83
C GLN A 165 -11.17 5.45 12.76
N PHE A 166 -11.73 5.54 11.55
CA PHE A 166 -11.11 6.20 10.40
C PHE A 166 -12.01 7.33 9.88
N PRO A 167 -11.79 8.58 10.33
CA PRO A 167 -12.63 9.73 9.97
C PRO A 167 -12.74 9.97 8.45
N GLU A 168 -11.68 9.67 7.71
CA GLU A 168 -11.62 9.76 6.25
C GLU A 168 -12.64 8.86 5.54
N VAL A 169 -12.99 7.71 6.14
CA VAL A 169 -13.96 6.76 5.58
C VAL A 169 -15.40 7.29 5.73
N ARG A 170 -15.69 8.11 6.75
CA ARG A 170 -17.03 8.69 6.96
C ARG A 170 -17.47 9.55 5.77
N GLY A 171 -16.52 10.15 5.05
CA GLY A 171 -16.79 10.98 3.88
C GLY A 171 -17.15 10.19 2.61
N TRP A 172 -17.00 8.87 2.61
CA TRP A 172 -17.15 8.04 1.39
C TRP A 172 -18.57 7.51 1.16
N ALA A 173 -19.49 7.74 2.11
CA ALA A 173 -20.89 7.29 2.04
C ALA A 173 -21.05 5.78 1.75
N TRP A 174 -20.09 4.97 2.19
CA TRP A 174 -20.05 3.53 1.93
C TRP A 174 -21.21 2.76 2.57
N THR A 175 -21.69 1.76 1.85
CA THR A 175 -22.64 0.75 2.33
C THR A 175 -21.92 -0.55 2.73
N PRO A 176 -22.57 -1.45 3.49
CA PRO A 176 -22.00 -2.78 3.76
C PRO A 176 -21.71 -3.59 2.48
N ALA A 177 -22.43 -3.34 1.39
CA ALA A 177 -22.20 -3.98 0.10
C ALA A 177 -20.90 -3.50 -0.56
N ASP A 178 -20.59 -2.20 -0.44
CA ASP A 178 -19.34 -1.63 -0.94
C ASP A 178 -18.15 -2.20 -0.18
N VAL A 179 -18.21 -2.21 1.16
CA VAL A 179 -17.16 -2.82 2.00
C VAL A 179 -16.95 -4.30 1.66
N ARG A 180 -18.02 -5.06 1.41
CA ARG A 180 -17.89 -6.45 0.95
C ARG A 180 -17.19 -6.54 -0.41
N THR A 181 -17.52 -5.65 -1.33
CA THR A 181 -16.93 -5.62 -2.68
C THR A 181 -15.44 -5.29 -2.61
N VAL A 182 -15.06 -4.26 -1.86
CA VAL A 182 -13.66 -3.88 -1.62
C VAL A 182 -12.90 -5.02 -0.96
N LEU A 183 -13.45 -5.63 0.09
CA LEU A 183 -12.83 -6.77 0.77
C LEU A 183 -12.60 -7.96 -0.17
N ASN A 184 -13.58 -8.28 -1.02
CA ASN A 184 -13.46 -9.38 -1.96
C ASN A 184 -12.44 -9.10 -3.07
N ARG A 185 -12.36 -7.87 -3.57
CA ARG A 185 -11.32 -7.45 -4.51
C ARG A 185 -9.93 -7.58 -3.90
N ALA A 186 -9.74 -7.05 -2.69
CA ALA A 186 -8.48 -7.16 -1.96
C ALA A 186 -8.05 -8.62 -1.78
N ARG A 187 -8.97 -9.50 -1.37
CA ARG A 187 -8.72 -10.94 -1.27
C ARG A 187 -8.34 -11.57 -2.60
N THR A 188 -9.03 -11.20 -3.67
CA THR A 188 -8.77 -11.74 -5.02
C THR A 188 -7.35 -11.37 -5.47
N ILE A 189 -6.92 -10.13 -5.25
CA ILE A 189 -5.56 -9.68 -5.58
C ILE A 189 -4.53 -10.50 -4.78
N VAL A 190 -4.71 -10.60 -3.46
CA VAL A 190 -3.78 -11.36 -2.61
C VAL A 190 -3.73 -12.84 -3.00
N GLN A 191 -4.88 -13.46 -3.26
CA GLN A 191 -4.96 -14.86 -3.69
C GLN A 191 -4.31 -15.08 -5.06
N ALA A 192 -4.58 -14.21 -6.03
CA ALA A 192 -3.98 -14.31 -7.36
C ALA A 192 -2.45 -14.21 -7.29
N TYR A 193 -1.94 -13.27 -6.48
CA TYR A 193 -0.50 -13.12 -6.26
C TYR A 193 0.12 -14.37 -5.63
N LEU A 194 -0.49 -14.90 -4.56
CA LEU A 194 0.01 -16.10 -3.89
C LEU A 194 -0.02 -17.32 -4.81
N ARG A 195 -1.07 -17.48 -5.64
CA ARG A 195 -1.13 -18.55 -6.65
C ARG A 195 -0.03 -18.45 -7.70
N GLU A 196 0.25 -17.24 -8.18
CA GLU A 196 1.37 -17.00 -9.12
C GLU A 196 2.72 -17.42 -8.51
N LYS A 197 2.85 -17.32 -7.19
CA LYS A 197 4.02 -17.75 -6.42
C LYS A 197 3.99 -19.24 -6.01
N GLY A 198 3.01 -20.01 -6.49
CA GLY A 198 2.89 -21.45 -6.24
C GLY A 198 2.08 -21.82 -4.99
N TYR A 199 1.52 -20.86 -4.27
CA TYR A 199 0.64 -21.10 -3.13
C TYR A 199 -0.83 -21.12 -3.58
N ASP A 200 -1.25 -22.24 -4.19
CA ASP A 200 -2.65 -22.48 -4.52
C ASP A 200 -3.35 -23.30 -3.43
N ARG A 201 -4.46 -22.78 -2.93
CA ARG A 201 -5.29 -23.44 -1.92
C ARG A 201 -6.15 -24.55 -2.54
N ASP A 202 -6.32 -24.53 -3.87
CA ASP A 202 -7.19 -25.45 -4.62
C ASP A 202 -6.40 -26.61 -5.27
N CYS A 203 -5.07 -26.69 -5.12
CA CYS A 203 -4.23 -27.75 -5.71
C CYS A 203 -3.76 -28.84 -4.73
N GLN A 204 -4.28 -28.90 -3.50
CA GLN A 204 -3.91 -29.91 -2.51
C GLN A 204 -5.13 -30.55 -1.85
N GLU A 205 -6.09 -30.99 -2.67
CA GLU A 205 -7.03 -32.08 -2.31
C GLU A 205 -6.39 -33.46 -2.56
#